data_AF-A0A0F9DQL0-F1
#
_entry.id   AF-A0A0F9DQL0-F1
#
_cell.length_a   1.000
_cell.length_b   1.000
_cell.length_c   1.000
_cell.angle_alpha   90.00
_cell.angle_beta   90.00
_cell.angle_gamma   90.00
#
_symmetry.space_group_name_H-M   'P 1'
#
loop_
_entity.id
_entity.type
_entity.pdbx_description
1 polymer ?
#
loop_
_entity_poly.entity_id
_entity_poly.type
_entity_poly.pdbx_seq_one_letter_code
_entity_poly.pdbx_strand_id
1 'polypeptide(L)'
;RNSRGAQLGLLGFAESCHTTVEGNVIVLPLDNVVLAYELRQKNSPYDKLDKLIGEEDTWHAWSTTWVINDSMTVSGVYGLLGNIANSSADASFALQFKFEF
;
A
#
# COMPACT_ATOMS: atom_id res chain seq x y z
N ARG A 1 7.20 -11.80 4.85
CA ARG A 1 6.95 -13.05 5.62
C ARG A 1 7.74 -14.16 4.94
N ASN A 2 8.72 -14.76 5.60
CA ASN A 2 9.75 -15.60 4.96
C ASN A 2 9.63 -17.06 5.43
N SER A 3 8.58 -17.78 4.99
CA SER A 3 8.45 -19.21 5.28
C SER A 3 7.85 -19.97 4.11
N ARG A 4 8.41 -21.14 3.79
CA ARG A 4 7.74 -22.16 2.97
C ARG A 4 6.51 -22.67 3.73
N GLY A 5 5.42 -22.95 3.02
CA GLY A 5 4.16 -23.37 3.63
C GLY A 5 3.24 -22.22 4.06
N ALA A 6 3.40 -21.00 3.51
CA ALA A 6 2.46 -19.93 3.77
C ALA A 6 1.12 -20.25 3.08
N GLN A 7 0.03 -20.33 3.84
CA GLN A 7 -1.31 -20.59 3.29
C GLN A 7 -1.77 -19.43 2.40
N LEU A 8 -1.96 -19.71 1.10
CA LEU A 8 -2.38 -18.78 0.05
C LEU A 8 -3.90 -18.84 -0.23
N GLY A 9 -4.68 -19.38 0.72
CA GLY A 9 -6.12 -19.57 0.55
C GLY A 9 -6.45 -20.74 -0.38
N LEU A 10 -7.33 -20.53 -1.36
CA LEU A 10 -7.80 -21.61 -2.26
C LEU A 10 -6.69 -22.24 -3.11
N LEU A 11 -5.55 -21.55 -3.26
CA LEU A 11 -4.43 -21.97 -4.11
C LEU A 11 -3.37 -22.79 -3.34
N GLY A 12 -3.66 -23.17 -2.09
CA GLY A 12 -2.82 -24.08 -1.30
C GLY A 12 -1.75 -23.35 -0.51
N PHE A 13 -0.52 -23.87 -0.54
CA PHE A 13 0.60 -23.40 0.28
C PHE A 13 1.76 -22.94 -0.60
N ALA A 14 2.38 -21.81 -0.26
CA ALA A 14 3.54 -21.28 -0.98
C ALA A 14 4.76 -22.21 -0.84
N GLU A 15 5.41 -22.51 -1.97
CA GLU A 15 6.64 -23.32 -1.99
C GLU A 15 7.92 -22.48 -1.88
N SER A 16 7.82 -21.18 -2.16
CA SER A 16 8.90 -20.20 -2.20
C SER A 16 8.87 -19.23 -1.02
N CYS A 17 10.02 -18.60 -0.76
CA CYS A 17 10.20 -17.56 0.25
C CYS A 17 10.39 -16.21 -0.43
N HIS A 18 9.57 -15.22 -0.09
CA HIS A 18 9.68 -13.87 -0.63
C HIS A 18 9.94 -12.87 0.51
N THR A 19 11.02 -12.12 0.38
CA THR A 19 11.32 -10.98 1.25
C THR A 19 10.77 -9.72 0.60
N THR A 20 9.84 -9.07 1.30
CA THR A 20 9.25 -7.78 0.90
C THR A 20 9.90 -6.67 1.71
N VAL A 21 10.22 -5.56 1.06
CA VAL A 21 10.64 -4.32 1.73
C VAL A 21 9.47 -3.35 1.75
N GLU A 22 9.18 -2.82 2.93
CA GLU A 22 8.26 -1.70 3.11
C GLU A 22 9.01 -0.60 3.87
N GLY A 23 8.77 0.64 3.51
CA GLY A 23 9.41 1.79 4.16
C GLY A 23 8.56 3.03 4.01
N ASN A 24 8.61 3.90 5.03
CA ASN A 24 7.92 5.17 5.01
C ASN A 24 8.81 6.29 5.54
N VAL A 25 8.55 7.50 5.06
CA VAL A 25 9.15 8.74 5.56
C VAL A 25 8.00 9.67 5.90
N ILE A 26 8.04 10.24 7.10
CA ILE A 26 7.02 11.17 7.60
C ILE A 26 7.74 12.45 8.05
N VAL A 27 7.21 13.60 7.64
CA VAL A 27 7.71 14.91 8.04
C VAL A 27 6.55 15.80 8.50
N LEU A 28 6.82 16.66 9.47
CA LEU A 28 5.88 17.66 9.98
C LEU A 28 6.35 19.05 9.55
N PRO A 29 5.95 19.55 8.37
CA PRO A 29 6.34 20.89 7.93
C PRO A 29 5.71 22.00 8.78
N LEU A 30 4.59 21.71 9.45
CA LEU A 30 3.84 22.59 10.33
C LEU A 30 3.36 21.79 11.54
N ASP A 31 3.01 22.46 12.63
CA ASP A 31 2.55 21.81 13.87
C ASP A 31 1.26 20.98 13.68
N ASN A 32 0.50 21.26 12.62
CA ASN A 32 -0.77 20.62 12.33
C ASN A 32 -0.84 19.95 10.94
N VAL A 33 0.27 19.90 10.19
CA VAL A 33 0.32 19.23 8.88
C VAL A 33 1.37 18.14 8.89
N VAL A 34 1.00 16.96 8.40
CA VAL A 34 1.87 15.81 8.21
C VAL A 34 1.95 15.49 6.73
N LEU A 35 3.16 15.35 6.21
CA LEU A 35 3.40 14.78 4.89
C LEU A 35 4.08 13.44 5.06
N ALA A 36 3.59 12.42 4.35
CA ALA A 36 4.21 11.11 4.34
C ALA A 36 4.39 10.57 2.93
N TYR A 37 5.39 9.72 2.80
CA TYR A 37 5.64 8.92 1.62
C TYR A 37 5.84 7.46 2.04
N GLU A 38 5.18 6.54 1.35
CA GLU A 38 5.25 5.09 1.57
C GLU A 38 5.74 4.40 0.29
N LEU A 39 6.70 3.51 0.47
CA LEU A 39 7.17 2.55 -0.52
C LEU A 39 6.81 1.15 -0.02
N ARG A 40 6.03 0.41 -0.79
CA ARG A 40 5.71 -1.00 -0.50
C ARG A 40 6.06 -1.86 -1.70
N GLN A 41 7.10 -2.67 -1.56
CA GLN A 41 7.44 -3.68 -2.55
C GLN A 41 6.40 -4.80 -2.51
N LYS A 42 5.66 -4.95 -3.62
CA LYS A 42 4.80 -6.12 -3.81
C LYS A 42 5.61 -7.27 -4.37
N ASN A 43 5.39 -8.44 -3.79
CA ASN A 43 5.85 -9.71 -4.33
C ASN A 43 4.60 -10.56 -4.53
N SER A 44 4.34 -11.00 -5.76
CA SER A 44 3.27 -11.98 -6.01
C SER A 44 3.75 -13.35 -5.52
N PRO A 45 3.01 -14.03 -4.63
CA PRO A 45 3.27 -15.43 -4.32
C PRO A 45 2.73 -16.38 -5.41
N TYR A 46 2.06 -15.83 -6.43
CA TYR A 46 1.50 -16.58 -7.55
C TYR A 46 2.37 -16.40 -8.79
N ASP A 47 2.56 -17.49 -9.51
CA ASP A 47 3.09 -17.44 -10.88
C ASP A 47 2.11 -16.67 -11.78
N LYS A 48 2.66 -15.99 -12.78
CA LYS A 48 1.86 -15.32 -13.81
C LYS A 48 0.89 -16.34 -14.42
N LEU A 49 -0.40 -16.06 -14.28
CA LEU A 49 -1.47 -16.80 -14.95
C LEU A 49 -1.98 -15.92 -16.08
N ASP A 50 -1.81 -16.40 -17.31
CA ASP A 50 -2.14 -15.63 -18.51
C ASP A 50 -3.56 -15.05 -18.41
N LYS A 51 -3.67 -13.72 -18.58
CA LYS A 51 -4.90 -12.90 -18.49
C LYS A 51 -5.59 -12.80 -17.11
N LEU A 52 -5.09 -13.47 -16.08
CA LEU A 52 -5.72 -13.53 -14.75
C LEU A 52 -4.88 -12.91 -13.64
N ILE A 53 -3.57 -13.20 -13.61
CA ILE A 53 -2.66 -12.68 -12.58
C ILE A 53 -1.36 -12.24 -13.26
N GLY A 54 -1.15 -10.93 -13.34
CA GLY A 54 0.11 -10.31 -13.74
C GLY A 54 1.10 -10.20 -12.56
N GLU A 55 2.29 -9.70 -12.85
CA GLU A 55 3.22 -9.26 -11.81
C GLU A 55 2.66 -7.98 -11.17
N GLU A 56 2.68 -7.91 -9.84
CA GLU A 56 2.33 -6.69 -9.11
C GLU A 56 3.53 -5.75 -9.05
N ASP A 57 3.30 -4.47 -9.32
CA ASP A 57 4.34 -3.45 -9.23
C ASP A 57 4.55 -2.97 -7.79
N THR A 58 5.71 -2.35 -7.56
CA THR A 58 5.99 -1.67 -6.28
C THR A 58 5.08 -0.47 -6.12
N TRP A 59 4.45 -0.36 -4.96
CA TRP A 59 3.52 0.72 -4.65
C TRP A 59 4.28 1.93 -4.10
N HIS A 60 3.90 3.08 -4.62
CA HIS A 60 4.34 4.38 -4.15
C HIS A 60 3.12 5.17 -3.72
N ALA A 61 3.11 5.69 -2.49
CA ALA A 61 2.02 6.53 -2.02
C ALA A 61 2.54 7.79 -1.32
N TRP A 62 1.86 8.90 -1.57
CA TRP A 62 2.05 10.17 -0.87
C TRP A 62 0.79 10.48 -0.11
N SER A 63 0.93 10.92 1.13
CA SER A 63 -0.19 11.38 1.92
C SER A 63 0.08 12.74 2.53
N THR A 64 -1.01 13.51 2.62
CA THR A 64 -1.06 14.78 3.33
C THR A 64 -2.17 14.68 4.35
N THR A 65 -1.84 14.97 5.61
CA THR A 65 -2.80 14.98 6.70
C THR A 65 -2.80 16.34 7.37
N TRP A 66 -3.99 16.88 7.60
CA TRP A 66 -4.21 18.12 8.34
C TRP A 66 -5.01 17.82 9.60
N VAL A 67 -4.39 18.11 10.76
CA VAL A 67 -5.03 18.06 12.07
C VAL A 67 -5.73 19.40 12.27
N ILE A 68 -7.06 19.40 12.21
CA ILE A 68 -7.85 20.63 12.26
C ILE A 68 -8.02 21.11 13.70
N ASN A 69 -8.23 20.16 14.61
CA ASN A 69 -8.29 20.36 16.06
C ASN A 69 -8.08 19.01 16.77
N ASP A 70 -8.18 19.01 18.10
CA ASP A 70 -7.99 17.82 18.95
C ASP A 70 -8.94 16.66 18.64
N SER A 71 -10.05 16.93 17.94
CA SER A 71 -11.08 15.95 17.61
C SER A 71 -11.19 15.65 16.12
N MET A 72 -10.51 16.37 15.22
CA MET A 72 -10.75 16.27 13.78
C MET A 72 -9.48 16.27 12.95
N THR A 73 -9.36 15.28 12.07
CA THR A 73 -8.25 15.13 11.14
C THR A 73 -8.78 14.81 9.73
N VAL A 74 -8.16 15.41 8.72
CA VAL A 74 -8.45 15.13 7.30
C VAL A 74 -7.18 14.68 6.62
N SER A 75 -7.25 13.59 5.88
CA SER A 75 -6.11 13.02 5.15
C SER A 75 -6.47 12.79 3.69
N GLY A 76 -5.52 13.10 2.80
CA GLY A 76 -5.56 12.72 1.40
C GLY A 76 -4.38 11.84 1.06
N VAL A 77 -4.60 10.86 0.19
CA VAL A 77 -3.57 9.95 -0.31
C VAL A 77 -3.64 9.91 -1.83
N TYR A 78 -2.48 9.99 -2.46
CA TYR A 78 -2.26 9.69 -3.86
C TYR A 78 -1.30 8.51 -3.97
N GLY A 79 -1.68 7.48 -4.74
CA GLY A 79 -0.88 6.28 -4.91
C GLY A 79 -0.69 5.90 -6.38
N LEU A 80 0.53 5.50 -6.72
CA LEU A 80 0.86 4.76 -7.93
C LEU A 80 0.98 3.28 -7.51
N LEU A 81 -0.03 2.48 -7.86
CA LEU A 81 -0.06 1.07 -7.48
C LEU A 81 0.39 0.14 -8.62
N GLY A 82 0.47 0.68 -9.84
CA GLY A 82 0.84 -0.04 -11.05
C GLY A 82 -0.12 -1.20 -11.30
N ASN A 83 0.40 -2.34 -11.76
CA ASN A 83 -0.43 -3.49 -12.06
C ASN A 83 -0.93 -4.17 -10.77
N ILE A 84 -2.25 -4.36 -10.67
CA ILE A 84 -2.93 -5.10 -9.60
C ILE A 84 -3.77 -6.20 -10.24
N ALA A 85 -3.41 -7.45 -9.95
CA ALA A 85 -4.01 -8.64 -10.56
C ALA A 85 -3.98 -8.58 -12.10
N ASN A 86 -5.10 -8.26 -12.75
CA ASN A 86 -5.24 -8.17 -14.20
C ASN A 86 -5.54 -6.75 -14.72
N SER A 87 -5.38 -5.72 -13.88
CA SER A 87 -5.71 -4.33 -14.20
C SER A 87 -4.65 -3.36 -13.70
N SER A 88 -4.47 -2.24 -14.40
CA SER A 88 -3.54 -1.19 -13.97
C SER A 88 -4.25 -0.14 -13.11
N ALA A 89 -3.65 0.16 -11.96
CA ALA A 89 -4.02 1.24 -11.07
C ALA A 89 -2.90 2.28 -11.03
N ASP A 90 -2.71 2.94 -12.18
CA ASP A 90 -1.65 3.93 -12.40
C ASP A 90 -1.86 5.19 -11.56
N ALA A 91 -3.08 5.45 -11.09
CA ALA A 91 -3.37 6.55 -10.18
C ALA A 91 -4.54 6.18 -9.27
N SER A 92 -4.30 6.16 -7.97
CA SER A 92 -5.29 5.91 -6.93
C SER A 92 -5.38 7.11 -5.99
N PHE A 93 -6.59 7.54 -5.67
CA PHE A 93 -6.83 8.65 -4.76
C PHE A 93 -7.74 8.19 -3.62
N ALA A 94 -7.40 8.59 -2.39
CA ALA A 94 -8.25 8.38 -1.24
C ALA A 94 -8.34 9.65 -0.39
N LEU A 95 -9.51 9.86 0.21
CA LEU A 95 -9.75 10.90 1.20
C LEU A 95 -10.31 10.24 2.46
N GLN A 96 -9.81 10.66 3.61
CA GLN A 96 -10.26 10.20 4.91
C GLN A 96 -10.61 11.39 5.79
N PHE A 97 -11.75 11.28 6.46
CA PHE A 97 -12.16 12.18 7.53
C PHE A 97 -12.21 11.36 8.81
N LYS A 98 -11.50 11.81 9.84
CA LYS A 98 -11.44 11.16 11.15
C LYS A 98 -11.94 12.14 12.20
N PHE A 99 -12.88 11.68 13.02
CA PHE A 99 -13.39 12.41 14.18
C PHE A 99 -13.28 11.53 15.43
N GLU A 100 -12.71 12.07 16.52
CA GLU A 100 -12.52 11.37 17.81
C GLU A 100 -13.28 12.13 18.92
N PHE A 101 -13.99 11.37 19.79
CA PHE A 101 -14.89 11.88 20.83
C PHE A 101 -14.39 11.57 22.26
#